data_AF-A0A839W7P6-F1
#
_entry.id   AF-A0A839W7P6-F1
#
_cell.length_a   1.000
_cell.length_b   1.000
_cell.length_c   1.000
_cell.angle_alpha   90.00
_cell.angle_beta   90.00
_cell.angle_gamma   90.00
#
_symmetry.space_group_name_H-M   'P 1'
#
loop_
_entity.id
_entity.type
_entity.pdbx_description
1 polymer ?
#
loop_
_entity_poly.entity_id
_entity_poly.type
_entity_poly.pdbx_seq_one_letter_code
_entity_poly.pdbx_strand_id
1 'polypeptide(L)' 'MLHDFNDEEFIALISTEIEEEVEQQINLAAERNNPPITWAEFAGDFT' A
#
# COMPACT_ATOMS: atom_id res chain seq x y z
N MET A 1 1.85 17.20 -25.57
CA MET A 1 0.41 16.89 -25.70
C MET A 1 0.01 16.26 -24.38
N LEU A 2 -0.89 16.90 -23.61
CA LEU A 2 -1.58 16.18 -22.54
C LEU A 2 -2.40 15.11 -23.25
N HIS A 3 -2.15 13.85 -22.95
CA HIS A 3 -3.08 12.80 -23.34
C HIS A 3 -4.30 12.99 -22.45
N ASP A 4 -5.40 13.47 -23.01
CA ASP A 4 -6.70 13.42 -22.34
C ASP A 4 -7.12 11.94 -22.36
N PHE A 5 -6.62 11.16 -21.40
CA PHE A 5 -7.09 9.80 -21.21
C PHE A 5 -8.56 9.88 -20.83
N ASN A 6 -9.43 9.24 -21.62
CA ASN A 6 -10.80 8.99 -21.21
C ASN A 6 -10.76 8.08 -19.97
N ASP A 7 -11.65 8.32 -19.00
CA ASP A 7 -11.68 7.57 -17.74
C ASP A 7 -11.72 6.05 -17.97
N GLU A 8 -12.41 5.60 -19.02
CA GLU A 8 -12.46 4.18 -19.42
C GLU A 8 -11.09 3.61 -19.85
N GLU A 9 -10.29 4.39 -20.58
CA GLU A 9 -8.94 3.98 -21.00
C GLU A 9 -7.97 3.98 -19.81
N PHE A 10 -8.12 4.95 -18.91
CA PHE A 10 -7.36 5.01 -17.67
C PHE A 10 -7.69 3.83 -16.74
N ILE A 11 -8.99 3.52 -16.56
CA ILE A 11 -9.44 2.40 -15.75
C ILE A 11 -8.94 1.07 -16.34
N ALA A 12 -9.03 0.89 -17.66
CA ALA A 12 -8.53 -0.33 -18.31
C ALA A 12 -7.03 -0.54 -18.06
N LEU A 13 -6.23 0.53 -18.17
CA LEU A 13 -4.77 0.49 -17.94
C LEU A 13 -4.41 0.16 -16.49
N ILE A 14 -5.14 0.71 -15.52
CA ILE A 14 -4.88 0.49 -14.09
C ILE A 14 -5.48 -0.84 -13.61
N SER A 15 -6.60 -1.29 -14.20
CA SER A 15 -7.30 -2.51 -13.77
C SER A 15 -6.43 -3.77 -13.86
N THR A 16 -5.57 -3.85 -14.88
CA THR A 16 -4.62 -4.96 -15.03
C THR A 16 -3.54 -4.96 -13.95
N GLU A 17 -3.07 -3.78 -13.52
CA GLU A 17 -2.10 -3.65 -12.43
C GLU A 17 -2.75 -3.99 -11.08
N ILE A 18 -4.01 -3.57 -10.88
CA ILE A 18 -4.76 -3.86 -9.65
C ILE A 18 -5.02 -5.36 -9.49
N GLU A 19 -5.33 -6.09 -10.57
CA GLU A 19 -5.52 -7.55 -10.48
C GLU A 19 -4.26 -8.27 -9.97
N GLU A 20 -3.07 -7.87 -10.43
CA GLU A 20 -1.80 -8.43 -9.95
C GLU A 20 -1.49 -8.03 -8.49
N GLU A 21 -1.84 -6.81 -8.05
CA GLU A 21 -1.68 -6.38 -6.66
C GLU A 21 -2.66 -7.08 -5.71
N VAL A 22 -3.90 -7.38 -6.15
CA VAL A 22 -4.91 -8.06 -5.33
C VAL A 22 -4.54 -9.52 -5.08
N GLU A 23 -3.90 -10.20 -6.02
CA GLU A 23 -3.38 -11.57 -5.81
C GLU A 23 -2.31 -11.62 -4.70
N GLN A 24 -1.62 -10.50 -4.45
CA GLN A 24 -0.69 -10.33 -3.35
C GLN A 24 -1.33 -9.51 -2.23
N GLN A 25 -2.49 -9.95 -1.74
CA GLN A 25 -2.99 -9.47 -0.45
C GLN A 25 -2.04 -9.90 0.68
N ILE A 26 -0.98 -9.12 0.86
CA ILE A 26 -0.02 -9.23 1.94
C ILE A 26 -0.82 -9.08 3.23
N ASN A 27 -0.83 -10.11 4.07
CA ASN A 27 -1.41 -9.99 5.39
C ASN A 27 -0.40 -9.24 6.26
N LEU A 28 -0.42 -7.90 6.18
CA LEU A 28 0.51 -7.03 6.92
C LEU A 28 0.54 -7.38 8.42
N ALA A 29 -0.58 -7.81 9.00
CA ALA A 29 -0.63 -8.20 10.40
C ALA A 29 0.08 -9.53 10.68
N ALA A 30 0.03 -10.49 9.75
CA ALA A 30 0.74 -11.77 9.87
C ALA A 30 2.22 -11.68 9.49
N GLU A 31 2.59 -10.77 8.59
CA GLU A 31 3.97 -10.60 8.09
C GLU A 31 4.78 -9.59 8.90
N ARG A 32 4.11 -8.70 9.66
CA ARG A 32 4.78 -7.81 10.61
C ARG A 32 5.32 -8.60 11.80
N ASN A 33 6.60 -8.95 11.73
CA ASN A 33 7.40 -9.35 12.89
C ASN A 33 8.00 -8.16 13.63
N ASN A 34 7.38 -6.98 13.55
CA ASN A 34 7.87 -5.82 14.29
C ASN A 34 7.58 -6.02 15.78
N PRO A 35 8.59 -5.86 16.66
CA PRO A 35 8.34 -5.82 18.09
C PRO A 35 7.33 -4.69 18.41
N PRO A 36 6.44 -4.90 19.40
CA PRO A 36 5.53 -3.85 19.83
C PRO A 36 6.34 -2.65 20.34
N ILE A 37 6.05 -1.47 19.81
CA ILE A 37 6.64 -0.20 20.26
C ILE A 37 5.69 0.45 21.26
N THR A 38 6.24 0.98 22.35
CA THR A 38 5.48 1.76 23.32
C THR A 38 5.20 3.18 22.78
N TRP A 39 4.21 3.86 23.36
CA TRP A 39 3.96 5.26 23.02
C TRP A 39 5.13 6.18 23.37
N ALA A 40 5.92 5.84 24.38
CA ALA A 40 7.12 6.59 24.77
C ALA A 40 8.22 6.46 23.71
N GLU A 41 8.54 5.24 23.29
CA GLU A 41 9.51 4.99 22.20
C GLU A 41 9.04 5.61 20.87
N PHE A 42 7.73 5.57 20.58
CA PHE A 42 7.15 6.25 19.43
C PHE A 42 7.34 7.78 19.50
N ALA A 43 7.26 8.35 20.70
CA ALA A 43 7.51 9.77 20.96
C ALA A 43 9.02 10.13 21.01
N GLY A 44 9.92 9.17 20.80
CA GLY A 44 11.36 9.36 20.83
C GLY A 44 11.99 9.30 22.23
N ASP A 45 11.26 8.81 23.23
CA ASP A 45 11.78 8.55 24.56
C ASP A 45 12.32 7.11 24.65
N PHE A 46 13.65 6.99 24.69
CA PHE A 46 14.40 5.73 24.83
C PHE A 46 15.04 5.60 26.23
N THR A 47 14.44 6.32 27.20
CA THR A 47 14.65 6.32 28.65
C THR A 47 15.34 5.11 29.28
#